data_AF-A0A2T3FYZ3-F1
#
_entry.id   AF-A0A2T3FYZ3-F1
#
_cell.length_a   1.000
_cell.length_b   1.000
_cell.length_c   1.000
_cell.angle_alpha   90.00
_cell.angle_beta   90.00
_cell.angle_gamma   90.00
#
_symmetry.space_group_name_H-M   'P 1'
#
loop_
_entity.id
_entity.type
_entity.pdbx_description
1 polymer ?
#
loop_
_entity_poly.entity_id
_entity_poly.type
_entity_poly.pdbx_seq_one_letter_code
_entity_poly.pdbx_strand_id
1 'polypeptide(L)'
;MTAKEMFEEIGLQELKFNSEEMMYDDEENDLLNTYVSFNKSRSFRDDRQKPRNEIEIFFFPDECIDFDKFITAVKKKAEEMGWLE
;
A
#
# COMPACT_ATOMS: atom_id res chain seq x y z
N MET A 1 -8.21 -7.21 13.51
CA MET A 1 -7.15 -7.55 12.55
C MET A 1 -6.51 -6.25 12.11
N THR A 2 -5.18 -6.19 12.16
CA THR A 2 -4.38 -5.07 11.66
C THR A 2 -4.27 -5.14 10.14
N ALA A 3 -3.96 -4.03 9.47
CA ALA A 3 -3.75 -4.05 8.02
C ALA A 3 -2.66 -5.06 7.61
N LYS A 4 -1.58 -5.15 8.41
CA LYS A 4 -0.50 -6.10 8.20
C LYS A 4 -1.01 -7.55 8.15
N GLU A 5 -1.79 -7.96 9.16
CA GLU A 5 -2.38 -9.31 9.20
C GLU A 5 -3.29 -9.58 7.98
N MET A 6 -3.99 -8.56 7.48
CA MET A 6 -4.86 -8.68 6.31
C MET A 6 -4.07 -8.83 5.00
N PHE A 7 -2.94 -8.12 4.86
CA PHE A 7 -2.03 -8.29 3.72
C PHE A 7 -1.36 -9.66 3.75
N GLU A 8 -0.91 -10.11 4.92
CA GLU A 8 -0.31 -11.44 5.09
C GLU A 8 -1.31 -12.57 4.75
N GLU A 9 -2.60 -12.41 5.07
CA GLU A 9 -3.66 -13.37 4.71
C GLU A 9 -3.80 -13.54 3.19
N ILE A 10 -3.55 -12.49 2.41
CA ILE A 10 -3.62 -12.50 0.94
C ILE A 10 -2.25 -12.69 0.28
N GLY A 11 -1.22 -13.04 1.04
CA GLY A 11 0.10 -13.39 0.53
C GLY A 11 1.06 -12.21 0.32
N LEU A 12 0.73 -11.00 0.78
CA LEU A 12 1.59 -9.82 0.66
C LEU A 12 2.29 -9.51 2.00
N GLN A 13 3.55 -9.07 1.94
CA GLN A 13 4.39 -8.80 3.10
C GLN A 13 4.79 -7.32 3.19
N GLU A 14 4.97 -6.81 4.41
CA GLU A 14 5.38 -5.43 4.63
C GLU A 14 6.87 -5.21 4.29
N LEU A 15 7.14 -4.29 3.39
CA LEU A 15 8.46 -3.78 3.03
C LEU A 15 8.61 -2.32 3.47
N LYS A 16 9.74 -1.98 4.09
CA LYS A 16 10.09 -0.60 4.46
C LYS A 16 11.32 -0.15 3.70
N PHE A 17 11.13 0.76 2.75
CA PHE A 17 12.23 1.34 1.99
C PHE A 17 12.90 2.49 2.75
N ASN A 18 12.11 3.33 3.43
CA ASN A 18 12.63 4.42 4.26
C ASN A 18 11.62 4.80 5.36
N SER A 19 11.89 5.86 6.12
CA SER A 19 11.02 6.30 7.22
C SER A 19 9.66 6.85 6.77
N GLU A 20 9.52 7.24 5.51
CA GLU A 20 8.34 7.88 4.94
C GLU A 20 7.58 6.99 3.93
N GLU A 21 8.13 5.82 3.63
CA GLU A 21 7.64 4.89 2.59
C GLU A 21 7.48 3.47 3.15
N MET A 22 6.29 2.92 2.91
CA MET A 22 5.94 1.55 3.26
C MET A 22 5.21 0.90 2.09
N MET A 23 5.55 -0.34 1.79
CA MET A 23 4.96 -1.11 0.70
C MET A 23 4.50 -2.47 1.20
N TYR A 24 3.47 -3.03 0.56
CA TYR A 24 3.09 -4.43 0.70
C TYR A 24 3.24 -5.10 -0.66
N ASP A 25 4.11 -6.11 -0.72
CA ASP A 25 4.49 -6.85 -1.92
C ASP A 25 5.02 -8.25 -1.53
N ASP A 26 5.37 -9.09 -2.48
CA ASP A 26 6.02 -10.38 -2.23
C ASP A 26 7.54 -10.30 -2.49
N GLU A 27 8.33 -10.28 -1.40
CA GLU A 27 9.79 -10.18 -1.47
C GLU A 27 10.45 -11.43 -2.07
N GLU A 28 9.79 -12.59 -1.98
CA GLU A 28 10.37 -13.89 -2.38
C GLU A 28 9.88 -14.36 -3.75
N ASN A 29 8.82 -13.76 -4.28
CA ASN A 29 8.11 -14.23 -5.45
C ASN A 29 8.16 -13.16 -6.54
N ASP A 30 9.19 -13.25 -7.39
CA ASP A 30 9.32 -12.49 -8.65
C ASP A 30 8.10 -12.63 -9.60
N LEU A 31 7.08 -13.41 -9.24
CA LEU A 31 5.87 -13.68 -10.00
C LEU A 31 4.67 -12.81 -9.59
N LEU A 32 4.65 -12.27 -8.37
CA LEU A 32 3.58 -11.35 -7.97
C LEU A 32 3.93 -9.93 -8.42
N ASN A 33 2.95 -9.30 -9.06
CA ASN A 33 2.99 -7.95 -9.59
C ASN A 33 1.97 -7.07 -8.84
N THR A 34 1.07 -7.67 -8.04
CA THR A 34 0.17 -6.93 -7.15
C THR A 34 0.94 -6.36 -5.96
N TYR A 35 0.94 -5.04 -5.84
CA TYR A 35 1.51 -4.35 -4.68
C TYR A 35 0.76 -3.07 -4.34
N VAL A 36 1.01 -2.56 -3.14
CA VAL A 36 0.56 -1.24 -2.72
C VAL A 36 1.65 -0.52 -1.94
N SER A 37 1.87 0.76 -2.24
CA SER A 37 2.77 1.63 -1.47
C SER A 37 2.01 2.78 -0.82
N PHE A 38 2.47 3.17 0.36
CA PHE A 38 1.96 4.26 1.19
C PHE A 38 3.10 5.25 1.42
N ASN A 39 3.00 6.39 0.73
CA ASN A 39 4.07 7.36 0.62
C ASN A 39 3.65 8.74 1.11
N LYS A 40 4.55 9.43 1.82
CA LYS A 40 4.44 10.88 2.00
C LYS A 40 5.23 11.57 0.91
N SER A 41 4.54 12.13 -0.08
CA SER A 41 5.19 12.82 -1.19
C SER A 41 4.94 14.33 -1.13
N ARG A 42 5.73 15.08 -1.89
CA ARG A 42 5.57 16.53 -2.05
C ARG A 42 5.16 16.82 -3.47
N SER A 43 3.99 17.45 -3.63
CA SER A 43 3.57 17.96 -4.93
C SER A 43 4.05 19.41 -5.10
N PHE A 44 4.57 19.73 -6.27
CA PHE A 44 4.85 21.10 -6.68
C PHE A 44 3.66 21.61 -7.49
N ARG A 45 2.93 22.57 -6.92
CA ARG A 45 1.88 23.30 -7.64
C ARG A 45 2.09 24.78 -7.37
N ASP A 46 2.22 25.57 -8.42
CA ASP A 46 2.38 27.03 -8.35
C ASP A 46 3.55 27.48 -7.44
N ASP A 47 4.74 26.91 -7.66
CA ASP A 47 5.99 27.17 -6.90
C ASP A 47 5.91 26.90 -5.39
N ARG A 48 4.86 26.22 -4.91
CA ARG A 48 4.68 25.83 -3.51
C ARG A 48 4.71 24.32 -3.37
N GLN A 49 5.55 23.83 -2.45
CA GLN A 49 5.49 22.43 -2.02
C GLN A 49 4.27 22.22 -1.11
N LYS A 50 3.39 21.30 -1.49
CA LYS A 50 2.32 20.82 -0.62
C LYS A 50 2.55 19.34 -0.29
N PRO A 51 2.65 18.97 1.00
CA PRO A 51 2.71 17.57 1.40
C PRO A 51 1.39 16.89 1.02
N ARG A 52 1.49 15.64 0.57
CA ARG A 52 0.34 14.78 0.30
C ARG A 52 0.61 13.37 0.82
N ASN A 53 -0.44 12.71 1.25
CA ASN A 53 -0.44 11.28 1.46
C ASN A 53 -0.79 10.62 0.13
N GLU A 54 0.03 9.68 -0.30
CA GLU A 54 -0.06 9.00 -1.58
C GLU A 54 -0.20 7.50 -1.35
N ILE A 55 -1.18 6.90 -2.01
CA ILE A 55 -1.39 5.46 -2.04
C ILE A 55 -1.27 5.06 -3.51
N GLU A 56 -0.27 4.27 -3.85
CA GLU A 56 -0.07 3.74 -5.19
C GLU A 56 -0.42 2.26 -5.19
N ILE A 57 -1.27 1.83 -6.12
CA ILE A 57 -1.82 0.47 -6.17
C ILE A 57 -1.55 -0.11 -7.55
N PHE A 58 -0.92 -1.27 -7.56
CA PHE A 58 -0.84 -2.16 -8.71
C PHE A 58 -1.56 -3.44 -8.34
N PHE A 59 -2.54 -3.84 -9.14
CA PHE A 59 -3.35 -5.03 -8.87
C PHE A 59 -3.45 -5.87 -10.13
N PHE A 60 -3.04 -7.13 -10.03
CA PHE A 60 -2.98 -8.09 -11.12
C PHE A 60 -4.01 -9.20 -10.87
N PRO A 61 -5.16 -9.18 -11.56
CA PRO A 61 -6.26 -10.09 -11.26
C PRO A 61 -5.93 -11.59 -11.42
N ASP A 62 -4.93 -11.91 -12.24
CA ASP A 62 -4.54 -13.29 -12.54
C ASP A 62 -3.82 -13.99 -11.36
N GLU A 63 -3.42 -13.24 -10.34
CA GLU A 63 -2.71 -13.74 -9.16
C GLU A 63 -3.62 -14.40 -8.11
N CYS A 64 -4.91 -14.55 -8.43
CA CYS A 64 -5.91 -15.18 -7.57
C CYS A 64 -6.06 -14.51 -6.18
N ILE A 65 -5.62 -13.26 -6.05
CA ILE A 65 -5.88 -12.41 -4.89
C ILE A 65 -7.31 -11.87 -5.00
N ASP A 66 -8.06 -12.00 -3.91
CA ASP A 66 -9.39 -11.42 -3.81
C ASP A 66 -9.28 -9.88 -3.72
N PHE A 67 -9.83 -9.19 -4.73
CA PHE A 67 -9.75 -7.73 -4.82
C PHE A 67 -10.45 -7.01 -3.65
N ASP A 68 -11.56 -7.55 -3.15
CA ASP A 68 -12.30 -6.95 -2.04
C ASP A 68 -11.50 -7.07 -0.75
N LYS A 69 -10.85 -8.22 -0.52
CA LYS A 69 -9.92 -8.38 0.61
C LYS A 69 -8.72 -7.44 0.48
N PHE A 70 -8.13 -7.34 -0.70
CA PHE A 70 -7.00 -6.45 -0.97
C PHE A 70 -7.35 -4.99 -0.68
N ILE A 71 -8.44 -4.46 -1.26
CA ILE A 71 -8.86 -3.08 -1.02
C ILE A 71 -9.29 -2.85 0.44
N THR A 72 -9.83 -3.86 1.12
CA THR A 72 -10.13 -3.75 2.55
C THR A 72 -8.84 -3.60 3.38
N ALA A 73 -7.79 -4.37 3.07
CA ALA A 73 -6.48 -4.23 3.71
C ALA A 73 -5.87 -2.84 3.45
N VAL A 74 -5.96 -2.34 2.21
CA VAL A 74 -5.50 -0.99 1.83
C VAL A 74 -6.22 0.10 2.64
N LYS A 75 -7.55 0.05 2.72
CA LYS A 75 -8.36 1.00 3.51
C LYS A 75 -7.98 0.93 4.98
N LYS A 76 -7.87 -0.29 5.53
CA LYS A 76 -7.48 -0.48 6.93
C LYS A 76 -6.12 0.15 7.22
N LYS A 77 -5.17 0.03 6.30
CA LYS A 77 -3.85 0.65 6.47
C LYS A 77 -3.94 2.17 6.48
N ALA A 78 -4.71 2.75 5.55
CA ALA A 78 -4.90 4.19 5.49
C ALA A 78 -5.59 4.74 6.77
N GLU A 79 -6.56 4.01 7.34
CA GLU A 79 -7.14 4.33 8.65
C GLU A 79 -6.10 4.28 9.78
N GLU A 80 -5.28 3.21 9.84
CA GLU A 80 -4.21 3.06 10.86
C GLU A 80 -3.15 4.16 10.76
N MET A 81 -2.91 4.70 9.57
CA MET A 81 -2.02 5.85 9.34
C MET A 81 -2.69 7.20 9.64
N GLY A 82 -3.97 7.21 9.98
CA GLY A 82 -4.77 8.42 10.20
C GLY A 82 -5.02 9.23 8.92
N TRP A 83 -5.02 8.57 7.76
CA TRP A 83 -5.24 9.19 6.46
C TRP A 83 -6.70 9.16 6.02
N LEU A 84 -7.47 8.19 6.55
CA LEU A 84 -8.91 8.04 6.35
C LEU A 84 -9.61 7.91 7.72
N GLU A 85 -10.87 8.33 7.78
CA GLU A 85 -11.79 8.17 8.92
C GLU A 85 -12.72 6.96 8.71
#